data_AF-A0A2N2DDY4-F1
#
_entry.id   AF-A0A2N2DDY4-F1
#
_cell.length_a   1.000
_cell.length_b   1.000
_cell.length_c   1.000
_cell.angle_alpha   90.00
_cell.angle_beta   90.00
_cell.angle_gamma   90.00
#
_symmetry.space_group_name_H-M   'P 1'
#
loop_
_entity.id
_entity.type
_entity.pdbx_description
1 polymer ?
#
loop_
_entity_poly.entity_id
_entity_poly.type
_entity_poly.pdbx_seq_one_letter_code
_entity_poly.pdbx_strand_id
1 'polypeptide(L)'
;MEEWVTLQAVYASEKEARKVAGIVEITESRLLSLPGGPQYDIETEVFEDKDGWKIRWKRVPAAARPGCSSCSSCGNNGPAGPKKKPAKVLQFKPRNN
;
A
#
# COMPACT_ATOMS: atom_id res chain seq x y z
N MET A 1 -11.12 6.77 -15.31
CA MET A 1 -11.55 8.13 -14.93
C MET A 1 -11.29 8.27 -13.44
N GLU A 2 -10.43 9.23 -13.07
CA GLU A 2 -10.08 9.56 -11.68
C GLU A 2 -11.13 10.56 -11.15
N GLU A 3 -12.28 10.03 -10.77
CA GLU A 3 -13.40 10.86 -10.31
C GLU A 3 -13.28 11.16 -8.82
N TRP A 4 -13.52 12.41 -8.45
CA TRP A 4 -13.60 12.84 -7.05
C TRP A 4 -14.90 12.35 -6.43
N VAL A 5 -14.78 11.62 -5.33
CA VAL A 5 -15.89 11.14 -4.51
C VAL A 5 -16.04 12.08 -3.31
N THR A 6 -17.15 12.80 -3.24
CA THR A 6 -17.48 13.68 -2.11
C THR A 6 -18.21 12.90 -1.02
N LEU A 7 -17.74 13.02 0.22
CA LEU A 7 -18.42 12.48 1.39
C LEU A 7 -19.69 13.29 1.67
N GLN A 8 -20.78 12.61 2.00
CA GLN A 8 -22.05 13.26 2.33
C GLN A 8 -22.02 14.00 3.68
N ALA A 9 -21.06 13.66 4.55
CA ALA A 9 -20.92 14.27 5.86
C ALA A 9 -20.41 15.71 5.78
N VAL A 10 -20.95 16.56 6.65
CA VAL A 10 -20.54 17.95 6.83
C VAL A 10 -19.98 18.12 8.24
N TYR A 11 -18.84 18.79 8.36
CA TYR A 11 -18.11 18.97 9.61
C TYR A 11 -18.16 20.43 10.07
N ALA A 12 -18.26 20.62 11.39
CA ALA A 12 -18.34 21.95 11.99
C ALA A 12 -16.99 22.69 11.98
N SER A 13 -15.87 21.96 11.88
CA SER A 13 -14.53 22.54 11.88
C SER A 13 -13.59 21.89 10.88
N GLU A 14 -12.65 22.69 10.35
CA GLU A 14 -11.58 22.20 9.47
C GLU A 14 -10.76 21.10 10.15
N LYS A 15 -10.51 21.25 11.47
CA LYS A 15 -9.71 20.29 12.24
C LYS A 15 -10.37 18.91 12.29
N GLU A 16 -11.68 18.86 12.42
CA GLU A 16 -12.45 17.60 12.35
C GLU A 16 -12.43 17.03 10.94
N ALA A 17 -12.67 17.87 9.93
CA ALA A 17 -12.63 17.44 8.53
C ALA A 17 -11.27 16.87 8.14
N ARG A 18 -10.16 17.51 8.53
CA ARG A 18 -8.78 17.02 8.31
C ARG A 18 -8.52 15.68 9.01
N LYS A 19 -9.00 15.50 10.24
CA LYS A 19 -8.88 14.20 10.93
C LYS A 19 -9.59 13.10 10.16
N VAL A 20 -10.80 13.36 9.70
CA VAL A 20 -11.57 12.36 8.95
C VAL A 20 -10.96 12.12 7.57
N ALA A 21 -10.43 13.14 6.91
CA ALA A 21 -9.70 12.98 5.65
C ALA A 21 -8.53 11.99 5.80
N GLY A 22 -7.74 12.08 6.87
CA GLY A 22 -6.68 11.09 7.14
C GLY A 22 -7.20 9.67 7.40
N ILE A 23 -8.38 9.52 8.01
CA ILE A 23 -9.01 8.20 8.18
C ILE A 23 -9.44 7.64 6.82
N VAL A 24 -10.04 8.48 5.97
CA VAL A 24 -10.48 8.11 4.61
C VAL A 24 -9.28 7.70 3.77
N GLU A 25 -8.20 8.46 3.81
CA GLU A 25 -6.95 8.13 3.11
C GLU A 25 -6.46 6.72 3.47
N ILE A 26 -6.35 6.41 4.77
CA ILE A 26 -5.85 5.13 5.25
C ILE A 26 -6.82 3.99 4.91
N THR A 27 -8.12 4.19 5.13
CA THR A 27 -9.14 3.15 4.96
C THR A 27 -9.33 2.81 3.49
N GLU A 28 -9.46 3.80 2.62
CA GLU A 28 -9.58 3.60 1.17
C GLU A 28 -8.29 3.01 0.59
N SER A 29 -7.11 3.44 1.06
CA SER A 29 -5.84 2.84 0.63
C SER A 29 -5.77 1.35 0.97
N ARG A 30 -6.26 0.95 2.17
CA ARG A 30 -6.32 -0.46 2.58
C ARG A 30 -7.32 -1.27 1.78
N LEU A 31 -8.49 -0.71 1.49
CA LEU A 31 -9.51 -1.38 0.67
C LEU A 31 -9.03 -1.62 -0.76
N LEU A 32 -8.15 -0.75 -1.27
CA LEU A 32 -7.58 -0.86 -2.62
C LEU A 32 -6.32 -1.72 -2.68
N SER A 33 -5.71 -2.06 -1.54
CA SER A 33 -4.54 -2.93 -1.51
C SER A 33 -4.92 -4.40 -1.77
N LEU A 34 -5.08 -4.75 -3.05
CA LEU A 34 -5.18 -6.15 -3.48
C LEU A 34 -3.78 -6.75 -3.63
N PRO A 35 -3.50 -7.93 -3.06
CA PRO A 35 -2.26 -8.65 -3.33
C PRO A 35 -2.11 -8.91 -4.83
N GLY A 36 -1.12 -8.28 -5.48
CA GLY A 36 -0.83 -8.43 -6.91
C GLY A 36 -1.67 -7.56 -7.86
N GLY A 37 -2.51 -6.66 -7.33
CA GLY A 37 -3.27 -5.68 -8.14
C GLY A 37 -2.48 -4.40 -8.44
N PRO A 38 -3.01 -3.52 -9.31
CA PRO A 38 -2.46 -2.19 -9.49
C PRO A 38 -2.45 -1.41 -8.17
N GLN A 39 -1.34 -0.74 -7.86
CA GLN A 39 -1.23 0.09 -6.67
C GLN A 39 -1.85 1.46 -6.94
N TYR A 40 -2.72 1.89 -6.04
CA TYR A 40 -3.32 3.23 -6.05
C TYR A 40 -3.00 3.90 -4.72
N ASP A 41 -2.67 5.18 -4.79
CA ASP A 41 -2.66 6.07 -3.64
C ASP A 41 -4.04 6.78 -3.56
N ILE A 42 -4.40 7.26 -2.37
CA ILE A 42 -5.62 8.05 -2.15
C ILE A 42 -5.22 9.51 -1.95
N GLU A 43 -5.81 10.40 -2.74
CA GLU A 43 -5.71 11.84 -2.53
C GLU A 43 -6.99 12.31 -1.84
N THR A 44 -6.86 13.01 -0.72
CA THR A 44 -7.99 13.61 0.00
C THR A 44 -7.88 15.12 0.01
N GLU A 45 -9.01 15.80 -0.17
CA GLU A 45 -9.10 17.25 -0.14
C GLU A 45 -10.20 17.68 0.83
N VAL A 46 -9.85 18.66 1.67
CA VAL A 46 -10.78 19.31 2.60
C VAL A 46 -11.12 20.67 2.03
N PHE A 47 -12.41 20.97 1.89
CA PHE A 47 -12.88 22.24 1.35
C PHE A 47 -14.07 22.77 2.14
N GLU A 48 -14.24 24.08 2.16
CA GLU A 48 -15.38 24.74 2.79
C GLU A 48 -16.51 24.93 1.76
N ASP A 49 -17.74 24.62 2.17
CA ASP A 49 -18.96 24.85 1.40
C ASP A 49 -19.97 25.63 2.28
N LYS A 50 -21.10 26.05 1.70
CA LYS A 50 -22.11 26.87 2.40
C LYS A 50 -22.63 26.26 3.71
N ASP A 51 -22.59 24.93 3.81
CA ASP A 51 -23.10 24.18 4.96
C ASP A 51 -22.03 23.86 6.02
N GLY A 52 -20.74 24.10 5.71
CA GLY A 52 -19.60 23.77 6.56
C GLY A 52 -18.46 23.07 5.80
N TRP A 53 -17.60 22.37 6.53
CA TRP A 53 -16.43 21.71 5.96
C TRP A 53 -16.79 20.36 5.37
N LYS A 54 -16.40 20.10 4.12
CA LYS A 54 -16.61 18.85 3.39
C LYS A 54 -15.28 18.23 3.00
N ILE A 55 -15.35 16.94 2.66
CA ILE A 55 -14.19 16.14 2.27
C ILE A 55 -14.52 15.47 0.95
N ARG A 56 -13.58 15.48 0.01
CA ARG A 56 -13.62 14.64 -1.18
C ARG A 56 -12.33 13.86 -1.30
N TRP A 57 -12.38 12.72 -1.97
CA TRP A 57 -11.20 11.89 -2.22
C TRP A 57 -11.24 11.32 -3.62
N LYS A 58 -10.08 10.96 -4.17
CA LYS A 58 -9.98 10.21 -5.43
C LYS A 58 -8.85 9.20 -5.36
N ARG A 59 -8.93 8.22 -6.26
CA ARG A 59 -7.85 7.27 -6.50
C ARG A 59 -6.87 7.88 -7.47
N VAL A 60 -5.60 7.83 -7.13
CA VAL A 60 -4.51 8.24 -8.01
C VAL A 60 -3.65 6.99 -8.25
N PRO A 61 -3.29 6.67 -9.50
CA PRO A 61 -2.32 5.62 -9.77
C PRO A 61 -1.07 5.90 -8.92
N ALA A 62 -0.67 4.93 -8.10
CA ALA A 62 0.54 5.11 -7.32
C ALA A 62 1.66 5.32 -8.34
N ALA A 63 2.27 6.51 -8.35
CA ALA A 63 3.44 6.77 -9.16
C ALA A 63 4.40 5.62 -8.89
N ALA A 64 4.93 4.98 -9.94
CA ALA A 64 5.78 3.80 -9.81
C ALA A 64 6.82 4.10 -8.74
N ARG A 65 6.57 3.66 -7.50
CA ARG A 65 7.53 3.82 -6.41
C ARG A 65 8.69 3.03 -6.94
N PRO A 66 9.84 3.65 -7.27
CA PRO A 66 10.94 2.94 -7.90
C PRO A 66 11.19 1.73 -7.00
N GLY A 67 10.84 0.56 -7.52
CA GLY A 67 10.82 -0.65 -6.74
C GLY A 67 12.22 -0.81 -6.19
N CYS A 68 12.35 -0.68 -4.88
CA CYS A 68 13.58 -0.95 -4.15
C CYS A 68 14.86 -0.34 -4.78
N SER A 69 15.06 0.98 -4.68
CA SER A 69 16.37 1.59 -4.98
C SER A 69 17.46 1.29 -3.93
N SER A 70 17.17 0.45 -2.92
CA SER A 70 18.14 0.03 -1.91
C SER A 70 17.80 -1.33 -1.28
N CYS A 71 17.59 -2.37 -2.10
CA CYS A 71 17.83 -3.73 -1.61
C CYS A 71 19.35 -3.93 -1.58
N SER A 72 19.98 -3.69 -0.43
CA SER A 72 21.39 -4.06 -0.21
C SER A 72 21.62 -5.59 -0.20
N SER A 73 20.65 -6.41 -0.62
CA SER A 73 20.79 -7.86 -0.78
C SER A 73 20.70 -8.36 -2.22
N CYS A 74 20.35 -7.51 -3.19
CA CYS A 74 20.44 -7.89 -4.61
C CYS A 74 21.83 -7.50 -5.12
N GLY A 75 22.84 -8.28 -4.72
CA GLY A 75 24.17 -8.15 -5.26
C GLY A 75 24.15 -8.30 -6.79
N ASN A 76 24.71 -7.32 -7.48
CA ASN A 76 25.19 -7.44 -8.84
C ASN A 76 25.93 -8.77 -9.00
N ASN A 77 25.30 -9.75 -9.65
CA ASN A 77 25.97 -10.78 -10.42
C ASN A 77 24.94 -11.32 -11.40
N GLY A 78 25.32 -11.39 -12.68
CA GLY A 78 24.58 -12.10 -13.73
C GLY A 78 24.37 -13.58 -13.39
N PRO A 79 23.97 -14.43 -14.34
CA PRO A 79 23.42 -15.76 -14.06
C PRO A 79 24.52 -16.71 -13.58
N ALA A 80 24.91 -16.60 -12.31
CA ALA A 80 25.48 -17.71 -11.58
C ALA A 80 24.30 -18.62 -11.25
N GLY A 81 24.02 -19.56 -12.15
CA GLY A 81 23.11 -20.67 -11.87
C GLY A 81 23.42 -21.23 -10.48
N PRO A 82 22.40 -21.71 -9.74
CA PRO A 82 22.56 -22.10 -8.36
C PRO A 82 23.73 -23.08 -8.26
N LYS A 83 24.79 -22.69 -7.53
CA LYS A 83 25.92 -23.58 -7.25
C LYS A 83 25.32 -24.80 -6.57
N LYS A 84 25.26 -25.91 -7.31
CA LYS A 84 24.82 -27.22 -6.83
C LYS A 84 25.78 -27.67 -5.72
N LYS A 85 25.58 -27.17 -4.50
CA LYS A 85 26.14 -27.83 -3.33
C LYS A 85 25.34 -29.14 -3.20
N PRO A 86 26.00 -30.31 -3.14
CA PRO A 86 25.28 -31.55 -2.89
C PRO A 86 24.53 -31.37 -1.57
N ALA A 87 23.20 -31.54 -1.61
CA ALA A 87 22.38 -31.51 -0.41
C ALA A 87 22.87 -32.62 0.53
N LYS A 88 23.20 -32.27 1.77
CA LYS A 88 23.58 -33.25 2.78
C LYS A 88 22.31 -33.94 3.26
N VAL A 89 22.08 -35.15 2.78
CA VAL A 89 20.97 -36.00 3.23
C VAL A 89 21.21 -36.37 4.70
N LEU A 90 20.34 -35.88 5.59
CA LEU A 90 20.31 -36.31 6.98
C LEU A 90 19.52 -37.62 7.06
N GLN A 91 20.21 -38.73 7.31
CA GLN A 91 19.55 -40.00 7.57
C GLN A 91 18.95 -40.00 8.97
N PHE A 92 17.62 -40.10 9.04
CA PHE A 92 16.93 -40.36 10.30
C PHE A 92 17.16 -41.82 10.70
N LYS A 93 17.82 -42.04 11.84
CA LYS A 93 17.93 -43.39 12.42
C LYS A 93 16.56 -43.79 12.95
N PRO A 94 16.06 -45.00 12.64
CA PRO A 94 14.84 -45.49 13.28
C PRO A 94 15.10 -45.61 14.79
N ARG A 95 14.13 -45.11 15.55
CA ARG A 95 14.10 -45.21 17.01
C ARG A 95 13.81 -46.68 17.33
N ASN A 96 14.78 -47.42 17.83
CA ASN A 96 14.53 -48.77 18.34
C ASN A 96 13.57 -48.66 19.54
N ASN A 97 12.52 -49.48 19.50
CA ASN A 97 11.48 -49.60 20.52
C ASN A 97 11.99 -50.43 21.70
#